data_AF-A0A2V6GSW1-F1
#
_entry.id   AF-A0A2V6GSW1-F1
#
_cell.length_a   1.000
_cell.length_b   1.000
_cell.length_c   1.000
_cell.angle_alpha   90.00
_cell.angle_beta   90.00
_cell.angle_gamma   90.00
#
_symmetry.space_group_name_H-M   'P 1'
#
loop_
_entity.id
_entity.type
_entity.pdbx_description
1 polymer ?
#
loop_
_entity_poly.entity_id
_entity_poly.type
_entity_poly.pdbx_seq_one_letter_code
_entity_poly.pdbx_strand_id
1 'polypeptide(L)'
;MRLLWSKDSTLVAYFEPDRRGGTTSIYFRNGSKFEQVEFPQSELGECDGNSKAEGDEKYLKTTEATTSPKQWLKSRALVVVIDESWLTEGGNEHHCSETVTIAFDANHKASVQSVTDKKVD
;
A
#
# COMPACT_ATOMS: atom_id res chain seq x y z
N MET A 1 -10.20 4.06 11.33
CA MET A 1 -10.94 3.56 10.15
C MET A 1 -11.22 4.73 9.21
N ARG A 2 -11.04 4.55 7.91
CA ARG A 2 -11.32 5.58 6.89
C ARG A 2 -11.88 4.95 5.62
N LEU A 3 -12.86 5.60 5.00
CA LEU A 3 -13.44 5.21 3.71
C LEU A 3 -13.19 6.32 2.68
N LEU A 4 -12.73 5.95 1.49
CA LEU A 4 -12.56 6.85 0.36
C LEU A 4 -13.30 6.31 -0.85
N TRP A 5 -14.24 7.10 -1.38
CA TRP A 5 -15.01 6.75 -2.56
C TRP A 5 -14.38 7.33 -3.82
N SER A 6 -14.40 6.53 -4.90
CA SER A 6 -14.14 7.06 -6.23
C SER A 6 -15.23 8.06 -6.62
N LYS A 7 -14.91 8.98 -7.52
CA LYS A 7 -15.82 10.07 -7.93
C LYS A 7 -17.15 9.54 -8.50
N ASP A 8 -17.10 8.44 -9.22
CA ASP A 8 -18.26 7.76 -9.82
C ASP A 8 -18.98 6.81 -8.85
N SER A 9 -18.54 6.72 -7.59
CA SER A 9 -19.12 5.86 -6.54
C SER A 9 -19.14 4.37 -6.88
N THR A 10 -18.29 3.93 -7.81
CA THR A 10 -18.18 2.52 -8.22
C THR A 10 -17.10 1.76 -7.47
N LEU A 11 -16.13 2.46 -6.88
CA LEU A 11 -15.04 1.88 -6.11
C LEU A 11 -14.96 2.55 -4.74
N VAL A 12 -14.57 1.77 -3.74
CA VAL A 12 -14.30 2.26 -2.39
C VAL A 12 -13.02 1.64 -1.85
N ALA A 13 -12.18 2.49 -1.27
CA ALA A 13 -11.01 2.09 -0.50
C ALA A 13 -11.35 2.19 0.98
N TYR A 14 -11.18 1.08 1.70
CA TYR A 14 -11.46 0.94 3.12
C TYR A 14 -10.14 0.72 3.85
N PHE A 15 -9.79 1.66 4.72
CA PHE A 15 -8.61 1.58 5.57
C PHE A 15 -8.98 1.18 6.98
N GLU A 16 -8.37 0.08 7.42
CA GLU A 16 -8.47 -0.44 8.77
C GLU A 16 -7.10 -0.32 9.45
N PRO A 17 -6.97 0.54 10.48
CA PRO A 17 -5.76 0.59 11.28
C PRO A 17 -5.66 -0.67 12.16
N ASP A 18 -4.44 -1.14 12.38
CA ASP A 18 -4.13 -2.22 13.31
C ASP A 18 -3.03 -1.81 14.31
N ARG A 19 -2.53 -2.76 15.12
CA ARG A 19 -1.54 -2.47 16.17
C ARG A 19 -0.14 -2.14 15.62
N ARG A 20 0.12 -2.40 14.34
CA ARG A 20 1.41 -2.24 13.66
C ARG A 20 1.23 -1.58 12.30
N GLY A 21 0.27 -0.65 12.21
CA GLY A 21 0.01 0.12 11.01
C GLY A 21 -1.44 0.04 10.56
N GLY A 22 -1.66 -0.51 9.37
CA GLY A 22 -3.01 -0.71 8.84
C GLY A 22 -3.05 -1.09 7.37
N THR A 23 -4.16 -1.67 6.95
CA THR A 23 -4.33 -2.19 5.59
C THR A 23 -5.46 -1.49 4.85
N THR A 24 -5.27 -1.27 3.55
CA THR A 24 -6.33 -0.83 2.64
C THR A 24 -6.91 -2.03 1.89
N SER A 25 -8.21 -2.26 2.05
CA SER A 25 -9.00 -3.13 1.17
C SER A 25 -9.73 -2.29 0.12
N ILE A 26 -9.87 -2.83 -1.09
CA ILE A 26 -10.54 -2.15 -2.21
C ILE A 26 -11.76 -2.97 -2.61
N TYR A 27 -12.88 -2.30 -2.84
CA TYR A 27 -14.12 -2.96 -3.25
C TYR A 27 -14.72 -2.28 -4.48
N PHE A 28 -15.16 -3.09 -5.43
CA PHE A 28 -16.02 -2.69 -6.53
C PHE A 28 -17.49 -2.83 -6.12
N ARG A 29 -18.27 -1.77 -6.35
CA ARG A 29 -19.70 -1.75 -6.06
C ARG A 29 -20.48 -2.23 -7.27
N ASN A 30 -21.07 -3.41 -7.12
CA ASN A 30 -21.96 -4.01 -8.10
C ASN A 30 -23.41 -3.98 -7.57
N GLY A 31 -24.11 -2.87 -7.86
CA GLY A 31 -25.46 -2.62 -7.33
C GLY A 31 -25.47 -2.47 -5.80
N SER A 32 -26.02 -3.48 -5.11
CA SER A 32 -26.08 -3.57 -3.65
C SER A 32 -24.95 -4.39 -3.02
N LYS A 33 -24.07 -4.98 -3.84
CA LYS A 33 -22.95 -5.81 -3.39
C LYS A 33 -21.63 -5.07 -3.50
N PHE A 34 -20.70 -5.45 -2.63
CA PHE A 34 -19.31 -5.02 -2.67
C PHE A 34 -18.46 -6.26 -2.94
N GLU A 35 -17.79 -6.27 -4.08
CA GLU A 35 -16.89 -7.33 -4.50
C GLU A 35 -15.48 -6.86 -4.20
N GLN A 36 -14.74 -7.62 -3.40
CA GLN A 36 -13.37 -7.27 -3.05
C GLN A 36 -12.48 -7.41 -4.28
N VAL A 37 -11.69 -6.38 -4.55
CA VAL A 37 -10.67 -6.38 -5.58
C VAL A 37 -9.38 -6.93 -4.97
N GLU A 38 -8.74 -7.87 -5.66
CA GLU A 38 -7.43 -8.36 -5.27
C GLU A 38 -6.40 -7.23 -5.34
N PHE A 39 -5.71 -6.99 -4.25
CA PHE A 39 -4.67 -5.96 -4.17
C PHE A 39 -3.39 -6.48 -4.84
N PRO A 40 -2.70 -5.70 -5.70
CA PRO A 40 -1.57 -6.18 -6.50
C PRO A 40 -0.27 -6.25 -5.68
N GLN A 41 -0.29 -7.01 -4.58
CA GLN A 41 0.82 -7.08 -3.63
C GLN A 41 2.12 -7.54 -4.30
N SER A 42 2.04 -8.48 -5.25
CA SER A 42 3.20 -9.01 -5.97
C SER A 42 3.87 -8.02 -6.94
N GLU A 43 3.21 -6.91 -7.25
CA GLU A 43 3.72 -5.86 -8.15
C GLU A 43 4.32 -4.69 -7.37
N LEU A 44 4.13 -4.65 -6.05
CA LEU A 44 4.76 -3.67 -5.20
C LEU A 44 6.27 -3.95 -5.13
N GLY A 45 7.07 -2.89 -5.26
CA GLY A 45 8.48 -3.01 -4.92
C GLY A 45 8.61 -3.22 -3.43
N GLU A 46 9.54 -4.08 -3.01
CA GLU A 46 9.80 -4.24 -1.59
C GLU A 46 10.35 -2.91 -1.03
N CYS A 47 9.69 -2.37 0.01
CA CYS A 47 10.34 -1.47 0.98
C CYS A 47 11.32 -2.32 1.77
N ASP A 48 12.36 -2.74 1.06
CA ASP A 48 13.03 -3.98 1.32
C ASP A 48 14.11 -3.83 2.40
N GLY A 49 13.79 -4.24 3.63
CA GLY A 49 14.81 -4.49 4.64
C GLY A 49 15.74 -5.66 4.32
N ASN A 50 15.34 -6.59 3.45
CA ASN A 50 16.12 -7.75 2.98
C ASN A 50 17.14 -7.45 1.86
N SER A 51 16.96 -6.42 1.01
CA SER A 51 17.93 -6.05 -0.05
C SER A 51 18.77 -4.81 0.25
N LYS A 52 18.61 -4.19 1.42
CA LYS A 52 19.46 -3.08 1.87
C LYS A 52 19.89 -3.18 3.33
N ALA A 53 20.45 -4.33 3.70
CA ALA A 53 21.62 -4.28 4.58
C ALA A 53 22.77 -3.62 3.79
N GLU A 54 22.78 -2.29 3.68
CA GLU A 54 24.02 -1.58 3.34
C GLU A 54 24.94 -1.68 4.58
N GLY A 55 25.75 -2.74 4.63
CA GLY A 55 26.63 -3.07 5.75
C GLY A 55 26.35 -4.44 6.36
N ASP A 56 27.09 -4.79 7.42
CA ASP A 56 27.01 -6.08 8.12
C ASP A 56 25.71 -6.28 8.93
N GLU A 57 24.81 -5.29 8.96
CA GLU A 57 23.60 -5.33 9.77
C GLU A 57 22.42 -5.94 9.04
N LYS A 58 22.06 -7.15 9.47
CA LYS A 58 20.95 -7.92 8.89
C LYS A 58 19.60 -7.43 9.38
N TYR A 59 18.60 -7.52 8.51
CA TYR A 59 17.19 -7.39 8.89
C TYR A 59 16.83 -8.36 10.03
N LEU A 60 16.14 -7.84 11.04
CA LEU A 60 15.63 -8.61 12.16
C LEU A 60 14.13 -8.81 12.07
N LYS A 61 13.36 -7.71 11.95
CA LYS A 61 11.89 -7.75 11.84
C LYS A 61 11.30 -6.42 11.37
N THR A 62 10.20 -6.47 10.66
CA THR A 62 9.28 -5.34 10.47
C THR A 62 8.60 -4.99 11.79
N THR A 63 8.65 -3.71 12.18
CA THR A 63 7.99 -3.17 13.37
C THR A 63 6.62 -2.59 13.03
N GLU A 64 6.50 -1.95 11.87
CA GLU A 64 5.28 -1.32 11.38
C GLU A 64 5.18 -1.48 9.85
N ALA A 65 3.96 -1.73 9.34
CA ALA A 65 3.67 -1.76 7.92
C ALA A 65 2.26 -1.21 7.68
N THR A 66 2.17 -0.15 6.89
CA THR A 66 0.91 0.53 6.61
C THR A 66 0.74 0.73 5.11
N THR A 67 -0.40 0.28 4.58
CA THR A 67 -0.88 0.67 3.25
C THR A 67 -2.09 1.58 3.41
N SER A 68 -1.87 2.89 3.34
CA SER A 68 -2.89 3.92 3.55
C SER A 68 -3.45 4.47 2.24
N PRO A 69 -4.77 4.65 2.09
CA PRO A 69 -5.32 5.22 0.86
C PRO A 69 -5.25 6.75 0.94
N LYS A 70 -4.63 7.37 -0.07
CA LYS A 70 -4.44 8.81 -0.14
C LYS A 70 -5.62 9.49 -0.83
N GLN A 71 -5.90 9.10 -2.06
CA GLN A 71 -6.97 9.67 -2.88
C GLN A 71 -7.27 8.83 -4.14
N TRP A 72 -8.45 9.04 -4.71
CA TRP A 72 -8.80 8.57 -6.05
C TRP A 72 -8.47 9.62 -7.11
N LEU A 73 -7.84 9.21 -8.20
CA LEU A 73 -7.60 10.06 -9.37
C LEU A 73 -8.84 10.14 -10.26
N LYS A 74 -8.88 11.15 -11.15
CA LYS A 74 -9.95 11.28 -12.16
C LYS A 74 -10.02 10.05 -13.09
N SER A 75 -8.90 9.36 -13.29
CA SER A 75 -8.81 8.10 -14.06
C SER A 75 -9.39 6.89 -13.35
N ARG A 76 -9.89 7.03 -12.10
CA ARG A 76 -10.29 5.96 -11.19
C ARG A 76 -9.13 5.14 -10.61
N ALA A 77 -7.88 5.52 -10.88
CA ALA A 77 -6.74 4.95 -10.19
C ALA A 77 -6.73 5.38 -8.70
N LEU A 78 -6.28 4.50 -7.82
CA LEU A 78 -6.13 4.75 -6.39
C LEU A 78 -4.67 5.08 -6.10
N VAL A 79 -4.42 6.20 -5.43
CA VAL A 79 -3.11 6.49 -4.84
C VAL A 79 -3.09 5.98 -3.42
N VAL A 80 -2.13 5.12 -3.10
CA VAL A 80 -1.83 4.65 -1.75
C VAL A 80 -0.44 5.12 -1.33
N VAL A 81 -0.23 5.23 -0.03
CA VAL A 81 1.09 5.41 0.59
C VAL A 81 1.39 4.13 1.34
N ILE A 82 2.58 3.59 1.08
CA ILE A 82 3.14 2.45 1.79
C ILE A 82 4.21 3.00 2.70
N ASP A 83 4.06 2.76 3.99
CA ASP A 83 4.99 3.15 5.03
C ASP A 83 5.40 1.89 5.81
N GLU A 84 6.69 1.56 5.80
CA GLU A 84 7.24 0.39 6.49
C GLU A 84 8.42 0.78 7.37
N SER A 85 8.49 0.19 8.55
CA SER A 85 9.62 0.35 9.47
C SER A 85 10.15 -1.03 9.87
N TRP A 86 11.47 -1.16 9.97
CA TRP A 86 12.11 -2.41 10.37
C TRP A 86 13.31 -2.17 11.27
N LEU A 87 13.60 -3.19 12.09
CA LEU A 87 14.80 -3.25 12.93
C LEU A 87 15.85 -4.13 12.28
N THR A 88 17.12 -3.77 12.47
CA THR A 88 18.27 -4.63 12.20
C THR A 88 18.74 -5.36 13.47
N GLU A 89 19.61 -6.36 13.30
CA GLU A 89 20.28 -7.05 14.41
C GLU A 89 21.13 -6.10 15.28
N GLY A 90 21.62 -5.00 14.71
CA GLY A 90 22.34 -3.93 15.43
C GLY A 90 21.45 -3.08 16.34
N GLY A 91 20.12 -3.24 16.24
CA GLY A 91 19.14 -2.45 16.97
C GLY A 91 18.80 -1.11 16.31
N ASN A 92 19.29 -0.86 15.09
CA ASN A 92 18.93 0.31 14.31
C ASN A 92 17.54 0.14 13.72
N GLU A 93 16.75 1.21 13.74
CA GLU A 93 15.45 1.28 13.09
C GLU A 93 15.57 2.05 11.79
N HIS A 94 15.04 1.46 10.73
CA HIS A 94 14.95 2.05 9.40
C HIS A 94 13.50 2.26 9.02
N HIS A 95 13.30 3.20 8.11
CA HIS A 95 11.99 3.54 7.61
C HIS A 95 12.01 3.66 6.09
N CYS A 96 10.96 3.17 5.45
CA CYS A 96 10.72 3.33 4.02
C CYS A 96 9.31 3.86 3.81
N SER A 97 9.20 4.84 2.92
CA SER A 97 7.91 5.35 2.46
C SER A 97 7.91 5.44 0.94
N GLU A 98 6.86 4.94 0.29
CA GLU A 98 6.64 5.10 -1.15
C GLU A 98 5.17 5.40 -1.48
N THR A 99 4.95 6.16 -2.55
CA THR A 99 3.62 6.46 -3.06
C THR A 99 3.37 5.63 -4.31
N VAL A 100 2.33 4.79 -4.25
CA VAL A 100 1.97 3.86 -5.33
C VAL A 100 0.64 4.25 -5.94
N THR A 101 0.58 4.27 -7.27
CA THR A 101 -0.66 4.44 -8.02
C THR A 101 -1.11 3.10 -8.55
N ILE A 102 -2.32 2.68 -8.19
CA ILE A 102 -2.95 1.43 -8.59
C ILE A 102 -4.04 1.74 -9.62
N ALA A 103 -3.93 1.17 -10.81
CA ALA A 103 -4.96 1.26 -11.85
C ALA A 103 -5.86 0.03 -11.83
N PHE A 104 -7.03 0.15 -12.46
CA PHE A 104 -8.02 -0.92 -12.58
C PHE A 104 -8.39 -1.10 -14.04
N ASP A 105 -8.36 -2.33 -14.52
CA ASP A 105 -8.78 -2.65 -15.89
C ASP A 105 -10.31 -2.76 -16.03
N ALA A 106 -10.76 -3.11 -17.24
CA ALA A 106 -12.19 -3.27 -17.54
C ALA A 106 -12.86 -4.43 -16.75
N ASN A 107 -12.07 -5.40 -16.28
CA ASN A 107 -12.51 -6.52 -15.45
C ASN A 107 -12.33 -6.25 -13.95
N HIS A 108 -12.03 -5.00 -13.58
CA HIS A 108 -11.76 -4.58 -12.20
C HIS A 108 -10.51 -5.22 -11.58
N LYS A 109 -9.61 -5.78 -12.39
CA LYS A 109 -8.32 -6.26 -11.91
C LYS A 109 -7.42 -5.06 -11.61
N ALA A 110 -6.82 -5.06 -10.43
CA ALA A 110 -5.86 -4.04 -10.03
C ALA A 110 -4.45 -4.36 -10.53
N SER A 111 -3.68 -3.33 -10.86
CA SER A 111 -2.24 -3.42 -11.15
C SER A 111 -1.53 -2.13 -10.78
N VAL A 112 -0.22 -2.22 -10.53
CA VAL A 112 0.62 -1.05 -10.24
C VAL A 112 0.85 -0.27 -11.53
N GLN A 113 0.42 0.99 -11.53
CA GLN A 113 0.63 1.92 -12.64
C GLN A 113 1.95 2.69 -12.49
N SER A 114 2.29 3.09 -11.27
CA SER A 114 3.55 3.78 -10.96
C SER A 114 3.90 3.70 -9.48
N VAL A 115 5.20 3.78 -9.20
CA VAL A 115 5.76 3.96 -7.85
C VAL A 115 6.57 5.25 -7.87
N THR A 116 6.38 6.09 -6.87
CA THR A 116 6.97 7.43 -6.76
C THR A 116 7.35 7.75 -5.33
N ASP A 117 8.13 8.81 -5.14
CA ASP A 117 8.48 9.36 -3.82
C ASP A 117 9.09 8.33 -2.85
N LYS A 118 9.79 7.31 -3.37
CA LYS A 118 10.46 6.30 -2.55
C LYS A 118 11.57 6.96 -1.73
N LYS A 119 11.46 6.86 -0.42
CA LYS A 119 12.46 7.31 0.57
C LYS A 119 12.80 6.16 1.48
N VAL A 120 14.08 6.05 1.81
CA VAL A 120 14.62 5.08 2.77
C VAL A 120 15.58 5.85 3.66
N ASP A 121 15.37 5.76 4.97
CA ASP A 121 16.21 6.38 6.00
C ASP A 121 17.21 5.37 6.61
#